data_AF-W1XNX0-F1
#
_entry.id   AF-W1XNX0-F1
#
_cell.length_a   1.000
_cell.length_b   1.000
_cell.length_c   1.000
_cell.angle_alpha   90.00
_cell.angle_beta   90.00
_cell.angle_gamma   90.00
#
_symmetry.space_group_name_H-M   'P 1'
#
loop_
_entity.id
_entity.type
_entity.pdbx_description
1 polymer ?
#
loop_
_entity_poly.entity_id
_entity_poly.type
_entity_poly.pdbx_seq_one_letter_code
_entity_poly.pdbx_strand_id
1 'polypeptide(L)'
;SSDLPATATAQLTQAMVKSIVDSGLVPEGAISLICGSAGDLLDHLDSQDVVTFTGSATTGQMLRVQPNIVAKSIPFTMEADSLNC
;
A
#
# COMPACT_ATOMS: atom_id res chain seq x y z
N SER A 1 -18.74 -3.09 -8.96
CA SER A 1 -17.94 -2.30 -9.92
C SER A 1 -16.53 -2.21 -9.38
N SER A 2 -15.72 -3.18 -9.77
CA SER A 2 -14.47 -3.58 -9.14
C SER A 2 -13.27 -3.20 -10.00
N ASP A 3 -13.15 -1.91 -10.31
CA ASP A 3 -12.01 -1.39 -11.04
C ASP A 3 -11.08 -0.69 -10.05
N LEU A 4 -10.16 -1.46 -9.46
CA LEU A 4 -8.92 -0.91 -8.94
C LEU A 4 -7.91 -0.92 -10.11
N PRO A 5 -7.67 0.21 -10.80
CA PRO A 5 -6.75 0.28 -11.94
C PRO A 5 -5.31 -0.12 -11.60
N ALA A 6 -4.94 -0.17 -10.31
CA ALA A 6 -3.61 -0.56 -9.85
C ALA A 6 -3.20 -1.99 -10.25
N THR A 7 -4.14 -2.95 -10.31
CA THR A 7 -3.82 -4.34 -10.67
C THR A 7 -3.46 -4.48 -12.15
N ALA A 8 -4.01 -3.64 -13.03
CA ALA A 8 -3.81 -3.72 -14.48
C ALA A 8 -2.37 -3.34 -14.90
N THR A 9 -1.68 -2.51 -14.12
CA THR A 9 -0.27 -2.09 -14.38
C THR A 9 0.73 -2.68 -13.39
N ALA A 10 0.29 -3.52 -12.47
CA ALA A 10 1.15 -4.14 -11.44
C ALA A 10 2.31 -4.99 -12.02
N GLN A 11 2.21 -5.42 -13.29
CA GLN A 11 3.25 -6.21 -13.96
C GLN A 11 4.60 -5.47 -14.01
N LEU A 12 4.59 -4.15 -14.24
CA LEU A 12 5.83 -3.37 -14.27
C LEU A 12 6.47 -3.29 -12.88
N THR A 13 5.67 -2.99 -11.86
CA THR A 13 6.12 -2.98 -10.46
C THR A 13 6.67 -4.35 -10.04
N GLN A 14 5.98 -5.43 -10.41
CA GLN A 14 6.43 -6.79 -10.15
C GLN A 14 7.77 -7.09 -10.82
N ALA A 15 7.94 -6.72 -12.10
CA ALA A 15 9.20 -6.91 -12.81
C ALA A 15 10.35 -6.14 -12.14
N MET A 16 10.09 -4.92 -11.67
CA MET A 16 11.08 -4.11 -10.94
C MET A 16 11.46 -4.71 -9.59
N VAL A 17 10.47 -5.07 -8.75
CA VAL A 17 10.74 -5.69 -7.44
C VAL A 17 11.48 -7.01 -7.62
N LYS A 18 11.08 -7.83 -8.61
CA LYS A 18 11.79 -9.07 -8.94
C LYS A 18 13.25 -8.80 -9.31
N SER A 19 13.52 -7.80 -10.15
CA SER A 19 14.89 -7.43 -10.54
C SER A 19 15.73 -6.98 -9.33
N ILE A 20 15.14 -6.26 -8.38
CA ILE A 20 15.80 -5.84 -7.14
C ILE A 20 16.14 -7.05 -6.28
N VAL A 21 15.19 -7.95 -6.06
CA VAL A 21 15.40 -9.17 -5.25
C VAL A 21 16.46 -10.07 -5.89
N ASP A 22 16.34 -10.34 -7.19
CA ASP A 22 17.26 -11.20 -7.94
C ASP A 22 18.70 -10.61 -8.00
N SER A 23 18.86 -9.30 -7.81
CA SER A 23 20.17 -8.65 -7.75
C SER A 23 20.98 -8.97 -6.48
N GLY A 24 20.32 -9.40 -5.40
CA GLY A 24 20.95 -9.65 -4.11
C GLY A 24 21.52 -8.40 -3.42
N LEU A 25 21.21 -7.19 -3.91
CA LEU A 25 21.72 -5.92 -3.35
C LEU A 25 21.07 -5.54 -2.02
N VAL A 26 19.88 -6.10 -1.72
CA VAL A 26 19.14 -5.84 -0.48
C VAL A 26 19.03 -7.11 0.36
N PRO A 27 19.00 -7.02 1.69
CA PRO A 27 18.75 -8.16 2.57
C PRO A 27 17.40 -8.81 2.28
N GLU A 28 17.29 -10.11 2.58
CA GLU A 28 16.01 -10.81 2.59
C GLU A 28 15.03 -10.12 3.54
N GLY A 29 13.77 -9.95 3.11
CA GLY A 29 12.73 -9.26 3.88
C GLY A 29 12.75 -7.73 3.79
N ALA A 30 13.76 -7.12 3.15
CA ALA A 30 13.82 -5.66 3.01
C ALA A 30 12.73 -5.09 2.06
N ILE A 31 12.23 -5.90 1.13
CA ILE A 31 11.15 -5.51 0.22
C ILE A 31 10.22 -6.69 -0.03
N SER A 32 8.91 -6.42 -0.08
CA SER A 32 7.86 -7.39 -0.39
C SER A 32 6.80 -6.73 -1.26
N LEU A 33 6.20 -7.48 -2.19
CA LEU A 33 5.16 -6.99 -3.08
C LEU A 33 3.96 -7.94 -3.07
N ILE A 34 2.77 -7.37 -2.85
CA ILE A 34 1.49 -8.07 -2.97
C ILE A 34 0.74 -7.46 -4.15
N CYS A 35 0.45 -8.26 -5.17
CA CYS A 35 -0.39 -7.85 -6.30
C CYS A 35 -1.82 -8.38 -6.10
N GLY A 36 -2.76 -7.50 -5.76
CA GLY A 36 -4.15 -7.87 -5.49
C GLY A 36 -4.69 -7.15 -4.24
N SER A 37 -5.64 -7.79 -3.57
CA SER A 37 -6.17 -7.27 -2.30
C SER A 37 -5.14 -7.41 -1.19
N ALA A 38 -5.05 -6.41 -0.32
CA ALA A 38 -4.24 -6.45 0.89
C ALA A 38 -4.82 -7.39 1.98
N GLY A 39 -6.05 -7.89 1.80
CA GLY A 39 -6.68 -8.80 2.76
C GLY A 39 -6.79 -8.17 4.15
N ASP A 40 -6.27 -8.87 5.15
CA ASP A 40 -6.21 -8.47 6.55
C ASP A 40 -4.88 -7.78 6.93
N LEU A 41 -4.03 -7.40 5.97
CA LEU A 41 -2.71 -6.79 6.24
C LEU A 41 -2.78 -5.61 7.23
N LEU A 42 -3.78 -4.74 7.09
CA LEU A 42 -3.93 -3.58 7.96
C LEU A 42 -4.31 -3.96 9.41
N ASP A 43 -4.89 -5.14 9.63
CA ASP A 43 -5.26 -5.64 10.95
C ASP A 43 -4.03 -6.13 11.74
N HIS A 44 -2.94 -6.46 11.05
CA HIS A 44 -1.71 -7.00 11.65
C HIS A 44 -0.59 -5.96 11.86
N LEU A 45 -0.78 -4.73 11.40
CA LEU A 45 0.19 -3.65 11.61
C LEU A 45 0.38 -3.33 13.10
N ASP A 46 1.55 -2.83 13.44
CA ASP A 46 1.90 -2.35 14.77
C ASP A 46 2.28 -0.87 14.79
N SER A 47 2.36 -0.28 15.98
CA SER A 47 2.60 1.16 16.17
C SER A 47 3.90 1.73 15.56
N GLN A 48 4.85 0.86 15.19
CA GLN A 48 6.10 1.23 14.52
C GLN A 48 5.99 1.26 13.00
N ASP A 49 4.90 0.73 12.45
CA ASP A 49 4.66 0.71 11.02
C ASP A 49 4.19 2.08 10.53
N VAL A 50 4.33 2.31 9.22
CA VAL A 50 3.85 3.52 8.54
C VAL A 50 3.09 3.09 7.29
N VAL A 51 1.94 3.73 7.06
CA VAL A 51 1.12 3.47 5.87
C VAL A 51 1.11 4.70 4.97
N THR A 52 1.51 4.50 3.71
CA THR A 52 1.39 5.51 2.66
C THR A 52 0.48 4.98 1.57
N PHE A 53 -0.63 5.69 1.31
CA PHE A 53 -1.63 5.32 0.32
C PHE A 53 -1.66 6.31 -0.84
N THR A 54 -1.71 5.78 -2.06
CA THR A 54 -1.98 6.57 -3.28
C THR A 54 -3.19 6.00 -3.99
N GLY A 55 -4.20 6.83 -4.22
CA GLY A 55 -5.44 6.40 -4.86
C GLY A 55 -6.57 7.42 -4.70
N SER A 56 -7.82 6.97 -4.78
CA SER A 56 -8.95 7.90 -4.64
C SER A 56 -9.08 8.42 -3.21
N ALA A 57 -9.54 9.67 -3.08
CA ALA A 57 -9.80 10.29 -1.77
C ALA A 57 -10.78 9.45 -0.94
N THR A 58 -11.84 8.93 -1.56
CA THR A 58 -12.84 8.07 -0.90
C THR A 58 -12.20 6.83 -0.29
N THR A 59 -11.39 6.09 -1.05
CA THR A 59 -10.74 4.88 -0.54
C THR A 59 -9.73 5.21 0.56
N GLY A 60 -8.91 6.23 0.37
CA GLY A 60 -7.91 6.59 1.37
C GLY A 60 -8.52 7.09 2.68
N GLN A 61 -9.66 7.80 2.63
CA GLN A 61 -10.42 8.15 3.85
C GLN A 61 -10.98 6.91 4.56
N MET A 62 -11.49 5.91 3.82
CA MET A 62 -11.93 4.64 4.41
C MET A 62 -10.79 3.89 5.10
N LEU A 63 -9.60 3.87 4.50
CA LEU A 63 -8.42 3.20 5.07
C LEU A 63 -7.88 3.94 6.29
N ARG A 64 -7.85 5.29 6.26
CA ARG A 64 -7.37 6.12 7.37
C ARG A 64 -8.12 5.88 8.69
N VAL A 65 -9.41 5.52 8.61
CA VAL A 65 -10.26 5.28 9.80
C VAL A 65 -10.31 3.80 10.20
N GLN A 66 -9.48 2.94 9.61
CA GLN A 66 -9.45 1.51 9.96
C GLN A 66 -9.13 1.34 11.47
N PRO A 67 -9.80 0.40 12.18
CA PRO A 67 -9.72 0.33 13.64
C PRO A 67 -8.30 0.15 14.21
N ASN A 68 -7.46 -0.68 13.59
CA ASN A 68 -6.09 -0.91 14.03
C ASN A 68 -5.19 0.33 13.82
N ILE A 69 -5.33 1.01 12.67
CA ILE A 69 -4.60 2.26 12.36
C ILE A 69 -4.90 3.32 13.44
N VAL A 70 -6.18 3.51 13.77
CA VAL A 70 -6.58 4.49 14.78
C VAL A 70 -6.17 4.04 16.19
N ALA A 71 -6.41 2.79 16.55
CA ALA A 71 -6.13 2.27 17.89
C ALA A 71 -4.64 2.30 18.23
N LYS A 72 -3.77 1.99 17.26
CA LYS A 72 -2.31 1.99 17.44
C LYS A 72 -1.63 3.30 17.07
N SER A 73 -2.41 4.32 16.67
CA SER A 73 -1.90 5.62 16.21
C SER A 73 -0.85 5.50 15.11
N ILE A 74 -1.06 4.57 14.17
CA ILE A 74 -0.16 4.32 13.05
C ILE A 74 -0.15 5.55 12.12
N PRO A 75 1.02 6.12 11.80
CA PRO A 75 1.11 7.22 10.84
C PRO A 75 0.54 6.81 9.47
N PHE A 76 -0.44 7.59 9.00
CA PHE A 76 -1.11 7.37 7.72
C PHE A 76 -1.00 8.61 6.82
N THR A 77 -0.29 8.46 5.71
CA THR A 77 -0.14 9.50 4.68
C THR A 77 -0.95 9.12 3.45
N MET A 78 -1.66 10.08 2.85
CA MET A 78 -2.45 9.85 1.66
C MET A 78 -2.14 10.90 0.59
N GLU A 79 -1.83 10.42 -0.60
CA GLU A 79 -1.86 11.19 -1.83
C GLU A 79 -3.11 10.79 -2.62
N ALA A 80 -4.04 11.73 -2.78
CA ALA A 80 -5.27 11.51 -3.54
C ALA A 80 -5.42 12.55 -4.64
N ASP A 81 -6.06 12.16 -5.74
CA ASP A 81 -6.32 13.07 -6.86
C ASP A 81 -6.99 14.36 -6.36
N SER A 82 -6.26 15.47 -6.48
CA SER A 82 -6.82 16.80 -6.30
C SER A 82 -7.72 17.10 -7.50
N LEU A 83 -9.01 17.31 -7.27
CA LEU A 83 -9.81 18.10 -8.19
C LEU A 83 -9.28 19.54 -8.14
N ASN A 84 -8.24 19.82 -8.93
CA ASN A 84 -8.06 21.17 -9.45
C ASN A 84 -9.17 21.37 -10.49
N CYS A 85 -10.32 21.85 -10.01
CA CYS A 85 -11.32 22.51 -10.85
C CYS A 85 -11.05 24.02 -10.84
#